data_AF-S4P7A0-F1
#
_entry.id   AF-S4P7A0-F1
#
_cell.length_a   1.000
_cell.length_b   1.000
_cell.length_c   1.000
_cell.angle_alpha   90.00
_cell.angle_beta   90.00
_cell.angle_gamma   90.00
#
_symmetry.space_group_name_H-M   'P 1'
#
loop_
_entity.id
_entity.type
_entity.pdbx_description
1 polymer ?
#
loop_
_entity_poly.entity_id
_entity_poly.type
_entity_poly.pdbx_seq_one_letter_code
_entity_poly.pdbx_strand_id
1 'polypeptide(L)' 'FKIKLSYKAISLFGRGVLYRVLDDRQRLLSILNCVRSNTFLRVRALAPFFQMSISYMSYMYCYEFGILPT' A
#
# COMPACT_ATOMS: atom_id res chain seq x y z
N PHE A 1 -14.32 0.30 5.56
CA PHE A 1 -12.99 0.84 5.19
C PHE A 1 -11.83 -0.10 5.50
N LYS A 2 -11.61 -0.52 6.76
CA LYS A 2 -10.50 -1.41 7.16
C LYS A 2 -10.46 -2.73 6.38
N ILE A 3 -11.60 -3.41 6.27
CA ILE A 3 -11.73 -4.72 5.58
C ILE A 3 -11.28 -4.65 4.11
N LYS A 4 -11.70 -3.63 3.36
CA LYS A 4 -11.37 -3.48 1.93
C LYS A 4 -9.88 -3.26 1.70
N LEU A 5 -9.19 -2.56 2.61
CA LEU A 5 -7.76 -2.33 2.54
C LEU A 5 -6.98 -3.60 2.88
N SER A 6 -7.35 -4.30 3.95
CA SER A 6 -6.74 -5.56 4.37
C SER A 6 -6.90 -6.65 3.30
N TYR A 7 -8.10 -6.81 2.74
CA TYR A 7 -8.35 -7.79 1.68
C TYR A 7 -7.48 -7.52 0.44
N LYS A 8 -7.38 -6.24 0.04
CA LYS A 8 -6.56 -5.85 -1.12
C LYS A 8 -5.05 -6.01 -0.86
N ALA A 9 -4.60 -5.86 0.39
CA ALA A 9 -3.22 -6.13 0.77
C ALA A 9 -2.89 -7.64 0.71
N ILE A 10 -3.79 -8.51 1.19
CA ILE A 10 -3.60 -9.96 1.17
C ILE A 10 -3.71 -10.52 -0.26
N SER A 11 -4.61 -9.98 -1.08
CA SER A 11 -4.83 -10.45 -2.45
C SER A 11 -3.70 -10.09 -3.42
N LEU A 12 -2.75 -9.25 -3.01
CA LEU A 12 -1.64 -8.83 -3.86
C LEU A 12 -0.49 -9.82 -3.74
N PHE A 13 -0.26 -10.56 -4.82
CA PHE A 13 0.84 -11.49 -4.90
C PHE A 13 2.17 -10.76 -5.16
N GLY A 14 3.18 -11.02 -4.32
CA GLY A 14 4.57 -10.56 -4.53
C GLY A 14 4.94 -9.24 -3.84
N ARG A 15 5.89 -8.49 -4.43
CA ARG A 15 6.40 -7.22 -3.88
C ARG A 15 5.61 -6.04 -4.39
N GLY A 16 5.13 -5.20 -3.49
CA GLY A 16 4.42 -3.98 -3.85
C GLY A 16 4.17 -3.05 -2.68
N VAL A 17 3.51 -1.94 -3.00
CA VAL A 17 3.09 -0.92 -2.06
C VAL A 17 1.62 -0.62 -2.30
N LEU A 18 0.85 -0.61 -1.22
CA LEU A 18 -0.54 -0.17 -1.23
C LEU A 18 -0.59 1.31 -0.87
N TYR A 19 -1.34 2.08 -1.64
CA TYR A 19 -1.56 3.49 -1.39
C TYR A 19 -3.05 3.76 -1.22
N ARG A 20 -3.38 4.56 -0.21
CA ARG A 20 -4.66 5.26 -0.17
C ARG A 20 -4.42 6.65 -0.71
N VAL A 21 -5.17 7.01 -1.73
CA VAL A 21 -4.93 8.22 -2.50
C VAL A 21 -6.22 9.02 -2.58
N LEU A 22 -6.11 10.33 -2.37
CA LEU A 22 -7.17 11.28 -2.64
C LEU A 22 -7.07 11.69 -4.12
N ASP A 23 -8.14 11.45 -4.86
CA ASP A 23 -8.30 12.03 -6.19
C ASP A 23 -8.84 13.45 -6.04
N ASP A 24 -8.02 14.46 -6.35
CA ASP A 24 -8.40 15.87 -6.20
C ASP A 24 -9.54 16.28 -7.15
N ARG A 25 -9.71 15.56 -8.26
CA ARG A 25 -10.77 15.85 -9.24
C ARG A 25 -12.13 15.36 -8.77
N GLN A 26 -12.15 14.17 -8.17
CA GLN A 26 -13.37 13.52 -7.71
C GLN A 26 -13.63 13.73 -6.22
N ARG A 27 -12.68 14.34 -5.49
CA ARG A 27 -12.64 14.45 -4.03
C ARG A 27 -12.91 13.12 -3.34
N LEU A 28 -12.42 12.02 -3.92
CA LEU A 28 -12.75 10.67 -3.51
C LEU A 28 -11.49 9.90 -3.10
N LEU A 29 -11.60 9.13 -2.02
CA LEU A 29 -10.53 8.28 -1.53
C LEU A 29 -10.56 6.93 -2.24
N SER A 30 -9.50 6.64 -2.99
CA SER A 30 -9.30 5.38 -3.69
C SER A 30 -8.14 4.59 -3.09
N ILE A 31 -8.12 3.27 -3.36
CA ILE A 31 -7.03 2.38 -2.96
C ILE A 31 -6.32 1.92 -4.23
N LEU A 32 -5.06 2.29 -4.35
CA LEU A 32 -4.19 1.94 -5.48
C LEU A 32 -3.12 0.96 -5.03
N ASN A 33 -2.78 0.05 -5.93
CA ASN A 33 -1.69 -0.90 -5.77
C ASN A 33 -0.58 -0.53 -6.75
N CYS A 34 0.64 -0.49 -6.26
CA CYS A 34 1.81 -0.39 -7.11
C CYS A 34 2.67 -1.63 -6.94
N VAL A 35 2.94 -2.30 -8.05
CA VAL A 35 3.76 -3.51 -8.09
C VAL A 35 5.22 -3.10 -8.29
N ARG A 36 6.15 -3.68 -7.51
CA ARG A 36 7.58 -3.35 -7.50
C ARG A 36 7.84 -1.86 -7.18
N SER A 37 8.84 -1.26 -7.83
CA SER A 37 9.28 0.13 -7.64
C SER A 37 8.42 1.16 -8.39
N ASN A 38 7.31 0.75 -8.99
CA ASN A 38 6.40 1.69 -9.63
C ASN A 38 5.80 2.58 -8.54
N THR A 39 5.88 3.89 -8.71
CA THR A 39 5.21 4.85 -7.83
C THR A 39 4.13 5.57 -8.62
N PHE A 40 2.95 5.70 -8.03
CA PHE A 40 1.85 6.46 -8.63
C PHE A 40 2.10 7.97 -8.62
N LEU A 41 3.24 8.45 -8.09
CA LEU A 41 3.69 9.86 -8.17
C LEU A 41 3.77 10.37 -9.62
N ARG A 42 3.80 9.48 -10.61
CA ARG A 42 3.74 9.82 -12.03
C ARG A 42 2.33 10.19 -12.52
N VAL A 43 1.28 9.92 -11.74
CA VAL A 43 -0.11 10.23 -12.08
C VAL A 43 -0.49 11.58 -11.46
N ARG A 44 -0.71 12.60 -12.30
CA ARG A 44 -1.14 13.94 -11.85
C ARG A 44 -2.52 13.87 -11.17
N ALA A 45 -2.73 14.71 -10.15
CA ALA A 45 -3.97 14.86 -9.36
C ALA A 45 -4.29 13.74 -8.36
N LEU A 46 -3.30 12.92 -8.00
CA LEU A 46 -3.40 11.86 -7.01
C LEU A 46 -2.49 12.16 -5.81
N ALA A 47 -3.08 12.56 -4.68
CA ALA A 47 -2.35 12.85 -3.46
C ALA A 47 -2.32 11.63 -2.53
N PRO A 48 -1.15 11.06 -2.16
CA PRO A 48 -1.09 10.01 -1.14
C PRO A 48 -1.56 10.53 0.20
N PHE A 49 -2.47 9.79 0.83
CA PHE A 49 -2.87 10.01 2.21
C PHE A 49 -2.28 8.95 3.15
N PHE A 50 -2.07 7.73 2.65
CA PHE A 50 -1.53 6.62 3.43
C PHE A 50 -0.77 5.66 2.52
N GLN A 51 0.32 5.09 3.04
CA GLN A 51 1.15 4.13 2.35
C GLN A 51 1.37 2.91 3.26
N MET A 52 1.30 1.70 2.69
CA MET A 52 1.64 0.46 3.35
C MET A 52 2.48 -0.42 2.43
N SER A 53 3.68 -0.79 2.88
CA SER A 53 4.46 -1.82 2.18
C SER A 53 3.85 -3.18 2.45
N ILE A 54 3.63 -3.95 1.39
CA ILE A 54 3.20 -5.36 1.45
C ILE A 54 4.32 -6.31 1.01
N SER A 55 5.54 -5.79 0.86
CA SER A 55 6.69 -6.62 0.53
C SER A 55 7.01 -7.53 1.71
N TYR A 56 7.32 -8.80 1.42
CA TYR A 56 7.68 -9.78 2.44
C TYR A 56 8.72 -9.26 3.45
N MET A 57 9.77 -8.59 2.97
CA MET A 57 10.82 -7.99 3.81
C MET A 57 10.32 -6.94 4.82
N SER A 58 9.17 -6.28 4.56
CA SER A 58 8.65 -5.27 5.49
C SER A 58 7.87 -5.83 6.67
N TYR A 59 7.53 -7.12 6.65
CA TYR A 59 6.77 -7.75 7.74
C TYR A 59 7.39 -9.07 8.24
N MET A 60 8.19 -9.77 7.43
CA MET A 60 8.77 -11.07 7.78
C MET A 60 9.48 -11.08 9.14
N TYR A 61 10.33 -10.08 9.43
CA TYR A 61 11.07 -10.04 10.69
C TYR A 61 10.16 -9.99 11.92
N CYS A 62 9.15 -9.11 11.91
CA CYS A 62 8.24 -8.95 13.04
C CYS A 62 7.25 -10.12 13.15
N TYR A 63 6.70 -10.56 12.02
CA TYR A 63 5.53 -11.42 11.99
C TYR A 63 5.86 -12.92 11.81
N GLU A 64 7.04 -13.26 11.29
CA GLU A 64 7.49 -14.65 11.14
C GLU A 64 8.62 -15.01 12.11
N PHE A 65 9.57 -14.09 12.35
CA PHE A 65 10.68 -14.33 13.28
C PHE A 65 10.50 -13.71 14.66
N GLY A 66 9.45 -12.92 14.89
CA GLY A 66 9.21 -12.25 16.17
C GLY A 66 10.27 -11.19 16.54
N ILE A 67 11.12 -10.78 15.59
CA ILE A 67 12.12 -9.73 15.78
C ILE A 67 11.41 -8.40 15.52
N LEU A 68 11.07 -7.66 16.58
CA LEU A 68 10.57 -6.30 16.42
C LEU A 68 11.69 -5.44 15.82
N PRO A 69 11.48 -4.77 14.67
CA PRO A 69 12.39 -3.77 14.18
C PRO A 69 12.37 -2.62 15.19
N THR A 70 13.51 -2.39 15.84
CA THR A 70 13.80 -1.16 16.58
C THR A 70 13.80 0.04 15.64
#